data_AF-A0A0A0JIE7-F1
#
_entry.id   AF-A0A0A0JIE7-F1
#
_cell.length_a   1.000
_cell.length_b   1.000
_cell.length_c   1.000
_cell.angle_alpha   90.00
_cell.angle_beta   90.00
_cell.angle_gamma   90.00
#
_symmetry.space_group_name_H-M   'P 1'
#
loop_
_entity.id
_entity.type
_entity.pdbx_description
1 polymer ?
#
loop_
_entity_poly.entity_id
_entity_poly.type
_entity_poly.pdbx_seq_one_letter_code
_entity_poly.pdbx_strand_id
1 'polypeptide(L)' 'MTSSEQPETVAAQAIEIVGDATPEQVAALVAVLSAASGGAGDEVTTRHTSPWSAPSGLVRRPVIPAPRSAGVWARSLRP' A
#
# COMPACT_ATOMS: atom_id res chain seq x y z
N MET A 1 27.08 -23.72 -12.41
CA MET A 1 25.81 -23.76 -11.65
C MET A 1 25.29 -22.33 -11.58
N THR A 2 24.45 -21.91 -12.53
CA THR A 2 23.82 -20.58 -12.52
C THR A 2 22.38 -20.74 -12.10
N SER A 3 22.05 -20.22 -10.91
CA SER A 3 20.71 -20.22 -10.33
C SER A 3 19.72 -19.53 -11.27
N SER A 4 18.59 -20.20 -11.48
CA SER A 4 17.44 -19.68 -12.21
C SER A 4 16.68 -18.72 -11.28
N GLU A 5 16.69 -17.43 -11.59
CA GLU A 5 15.83 -16.46 -10.92
C GLU A 5 14.43 -16.60 -11.52
N GLN A 6 13.52 -17.25 -10.80
CA GLN A 6 12.10 -17.30 -11.17
C GLN A 6 11.46 -15.94 -10.83
N PRO A 7 10.67 -15.33 -11.73
CA PRO A 7 9.92 -14.14 -11.39
C PRO A 7 8.83 -14.51 -10.39
N GLU A 8 8.97 -14.03 -9.16
CA GLU A 8 7.89 -14.02 -8.16
C GLU A 8 6.70 -13.26 -8.75
N THR A 9 5.73 -14.03 -9.24
CA THR A 9 4.45 -13.47 -9.69
C THR A 9 3.69 -13.08 -8.43
N VAL A 10 3.79 -11.81 -8.03
CA VAL A 10 2.95 -11.23 -6.98
C VAL A 10 1.51 -11.40 -7.45
N ALA A 11 0.82 -12.39 -6.88
CA ALA A 11 -0.57 -12.67 -7.20
C ALA A 11 -1.37 -11.37 -7.12
N ALA A 12 -2.05 -11.01 -8.20
CA ALA A 12 -2.90 -9.83 -8.25
C ALA A 12 -3.93 -9.93 -7.12
N GLN A 13 -3.73 -9.14 -6.05
CA GLN A 13 -4.63 -9.14 -4.90
C GLN A 13 -5.96 -8.54 -5.36
N ALA A 14 -6.95 -9.40 -5.57
CA ALA A 14 -8.32 -8.98 -5.82
C ALA A 14 -8.96 -8.57 -4.48
N ILE A 15 -9.53 -7.37 -4.42
CA ILE A 15 -10.25 -6.87 -3.24
C ILE A 15 -11.74 -7.15 -3.48
N GLU A 16 -12.33 -8.01 -2.65
CA GLU A 16 -13.77 -8.27 -2.62
C GLU A 16 -14.42 -7.44 -1.51
N ILE A 17 -15.52 -6.73 -1.83
CA ILE A 17 -16.27 -5.93 -0.86
C ILE A 17 -17.45 -6.76 -0.35
N VAL A 18 -17.33 -7.27 0.87
CA VAL A 18 -18.37 -8.11 1.51
C VAL A 18 -19.18 -7.26 2.49
N GLY A 19 -20.03 -6.39 1.96
CA GLY A 19 -21.01 -5.61 2.75
C GLY A 19 -20.44 -4.84 3.95
N ASP A 20 -21.33 -4.49 4.89
CA ASP A 20 -20.94 -3.86 6.16
C ASP A 20 -20.52 -4.93 7.17
N ALA A 21 -19.37 -4.71 7.83
CA ALA A 21 -18.87 -5.61 8.84
C ALA A 21 -19.72 -5.55 10.12
N THR A 22 -20.05 -6.70 10.70
CA THR A 22 -20.70 -6.75 12.02
C THR A 22 -19.71 -6.43 13.14
N PRO A 23 -20.17 -5.97 14.32
CA PRO A 23 -19.28 -5.71 15.47
C PRO A 23 -18.42 -6.92 15.86
N GLU A 24 -18.96 -8.13 15.78
CA GLU A 24 -18.27 -9.38 16.09
C GLU A 24 -17.16 -9.68 15.09
N GLN A 25 -17.41 -9.40 13.81
CA GLN A 25 -16.39 -9.55 12.76
C GLN A 25 -15.25 -8.54 12.95
N VAL A 26 -15.57 -7.30 13.33
CA VAL A 26 -14.56 -6.31 13.69
C VAL A 26 -13.73 -6.79 14.88
N ALA A 27 -14.37 -7.31 15.93
CA ALA A 27 -13.66 -7.84 17.10
C ALA A 27 -12.73 -9.01 16.74
N ALA A 28 -13.18 -9.94 15.89
CA ALA A 28 -12.37 -11.05 15.42
C ALA A 28 -11.14 -10.58 14.62
N LEU A 29 -11.31 -9.61 13.72
CA LEU A 29 -10.22 -9.01 12.97
C LEU A 29 -9.20 -8.34 13.89
N VAL A 30 -9.66 -7.54 14.87
CA VAL A 30 -8.79 -6.88 15.85
C VAL A 30 -8.01 -7.92 16.68
N ALA A 31 -8.66 -9.00 17.12
CA ALA A 31 -7.99 -10.06 17.88
C ALA A 31 -6.88 -10.73 17.06
N VAL A 32 -7.16 -11.07 15.79
CA VAL A 32 -6.17 -11.67 14.88
C VAL A 32 -5.02 -10.72 14.60
N LEU A 33 -5.32 -9.46 14.27
CA LEU A 33 -4.29 -8.44 14.02
C LEU A 33 -3.43 -8.17 15.26
N SER A 34 -4.03 -8.10 16.44
CA SER A 34 -3.29 -7.90 17.70
C SER A 34 -2.38 -9.08 17.98
N ALA A 35 -2.87 -10.31 17.80
CA ALA A 35 -2.06 -11.53 17.96
C ALA A 35 -0.93 -11.61 16.92
N ALA A 36 -1.21 -11.25 15.66
CA ALA A 36 -0.23 -11.24 14.57
C ALA A 36 0.80 -10.11 14.72
N SER A 37 0.41 -8.99 15.35
CA SER A 37 1.32 -7.88 15.68
C SER A 37 2.28 -8.20 16.82
N GLY A 38 2.22 -9.42 17.37
CA GLY A 38 3.09 -9.94 18.40
C GLY A 38 4.53 -9.49 18.19
N GLY A 39 5.01 -8.66 19.12
CA GLY A 39 6.37 -8.15 19.14
C GLY A 39 7.35 -9.30 19.28
N ALA A 40 7.80 -9.84 18.13
CA ALA A 40 9.01 -10.62 18.06
C ALA A 40 10.13 -9.72 18.60
N GLY A 41 10.74 -10.17 19.70
CA GLY A 41 11.70 -9.41 20.49
C GLY A 41 12.78 -8.80 19.60
N ASP A 42 13.11 -7.55 19.91
CA ASP A 42 14.28 -6.72 19.58
C ASP A 42 15.29 -7.22 18.50
N GLU A 43 14.82 -7.86 17.45
CA GLU A 43 15.58 -8.04 16.22
C GLU A 43 15.42 -6.71 15.51
N VAL A 44 16.48 -5.89 15.54
CA VAL A 44 16.53 -4.60 14.86
C VAL A 44 16.51 -4.86 13.35
N THR A 45 15.32 -5.14 12.83
CA THR A 45 15.03 -5.04 11.41
C THR A 45 15.28 -3.59 11.04
N THR A 46 16.08 -3.35 10.00
CA THR A 46 16.23 -2.01 9.43
C THR A 46 14.84 -1.50 9.10
N ARG A 47 14.36 -0.46 9.81
CA ARG A 47 13.04 0.10 9.55
C ARG A 47 12.99 0.51 8.09
N HIS A 48 12.13 -0.15 7.33
CA HIS A 48 11.85 0.27 5.97
C HIS A 48 11.15 1.63 6.03
N THR A 49 11.82 2.69 5.55
CA THR A 49 11.19 4.01 5.45
C THR A 49 10.22 3.98 4.28
N SER A 50 8.92 4.12 4.57
CA SER A 50 7.91 4.25 3.52
C SER A 50 8.25 5.45 2.62
N PRO A 51 8.08 5.33 1.29
CA PRO A 51 8.22 6.48 0.40
C PRO A 51 7.23 7.61 0.75
N TRP A 52 6.13 7.32 1.44
CA TRP A 52 5.18 8.33 1.94
C TRP A 52 5.71 9.13 3.12
N SER A 53 6.66 8.57 3.87
CA SER A 53 7.34 9.25 4.99
C SER A 53 8.59 10.00 4.53
N ALA A 54 8.91 10.01 3.24
CA ALA A 54 10.12 10.65 2.73
C ALA A 54 10.06 12.17 2.92
N PRO A 55 11.08 12.81 3.54
CA PRO A 55 11.12 14.26 3.75
C PRO A 55 10.99 15.08 2.46
N SER A 56 11.32 14.50 1.30
CA SER A 56 11.10 15.12 0.00
C SER A 56 9.63 15.40 -0.34
N GLY A 57 8.68 14.78 0.37
CA GLY A 57 7.26 15.10 0.27
C GLY A 57 6.86 16.35 1.05
N LEU A 58 7.69 16.81 1.99
CA LEU A 58 7.46 18.04 2.76
C LEU A 58 7.77 19.31 1.96
N VAL A 59 8.51 19.19 0.86
CA VAL A 59 8.83 20.30 -0.03
C VAL A 59 7.89 20.33 -1.23
N ARG A 60 7.37 21.51 -1.58
CA ARG A 60 6.59 21.67 -2.82
C ARG A 60 7.50 21.41 -4.02
N ARG A 61 7.09 20.48 -4.88
CA ARG A 61 7.72 20.30 -6.18
C ARG A 61 7.11 21.28 -7.19
N PRO A 62 7.92 21.88 -8.09
CA PRO A 62 7.39 22.63 -9.21
C PRO A 62 6.47 21.74 -10.05
N VAL A 63 5.18 22.09 -10.09
CA VAL A 63 4.23 21.45 -11.00
C VAL A 63 4.29 22.23 -12.29
N ILE A 64 5.00 21.68 -13.28
CA ILE A 64 5.00 22.22 -14.65
C ILE A 64 3.75 21.66 -15.33
N PRO A 65 2.76 22.49 -15.72
CA PRO A 65 1.64 22.02 -16.50
C PRO A 65 2.19 21.50 -17.84
N ALA A 66 2.15 20.19 -18.04
CA ALA A 66 2.46 19.63 -19.34
C ALA A 66 1.30 19.98 -20.29
N PRO A 67 1.55 20.25 -21.58
CA PRO A 67 0.47 20.52 -22.54
C PRO A 67 -0.56 19.37 -22.64
N ARG A 68 -0.20 18.15 -22.20
CA ARG A 68 -1.11 17.00 -22.09
C ARG A 68 -1.81 16.86 -20.73
N SER A 69 -1.49 17.64 -19.70
CA SER A 69 -2.05 17.50 -18.35
C SER A 69 -3.38 18.25 -18.15
N ALA A 70 -3.69 19.22 -19.01
CA ALA A 70 -4.99 19.89 -19.04
C ALA A 70 -6.07 18.94 -19.61
N GLY A 71 -6.56 18.03 -18.78
CA GLY A 71 -7.64 17.10 -19.16
C GLY A 71 -7.45 15.66 -18.71
N VAL A 72 -6.32 15.30 -18.10
CA VAL A 72 -6.07 13.93 -17.61
C VAL A 72 -7.07 13.55 -16.51
N TRP A 73 -7.30 14.46 -15.55
CA TRP A 73 -8.30 14.27 -14.49
C TRP A 73 -9.74 14.24 -15.04
N ALA A 74 -10.01 14.99 -16.10
CA ALA A 74 -11.31 14.96 -16.78
C ALA A 74 -11.57 13.65 -17.54
N ARG A 75 -10.51 12.92 -17.92
CA ARG A 75 -10.61 11.59 -18.56
C ARG A 75 -11.07 10.53 -17.58
N SER A 76 -10.70 10.64 -16.30
CA SER A 76 -11.13 9.76 -15.21
C SER A 76 -12.55 10.03 -14.71
N LEU A 77 -13.18 11.13 -15.14
CA LEU A 77 -14.57 11.49 -14.81
C LEU A 77 -15.54 11.22 -15.98
N ARG A 78 -15.07 10.64 -17.09
CA ARG A 78 -15.95 10.20 -18.17
C ARG A 78 -16.42 8.76 -17.88
N PRO A 79 -17.74 8.49 -17.96
CA PRO A 79 -18.31 7.16 -17.74
C PRO A 79 -17.90 6.15 -18.81
#